data_AF-A0AAD3DQ21-F1
#
_entry.id   AF-A0AAD3DQ21-F1
#
_cell.length_a   1.000
_cell.length_b   1.000
_cell.length_c   1.000
_cell.angle_alpha   90.00
_cell.angle_beta   90.00
_cell.angle_gamma   90.00
#
_symmetry.space_group_name_H-M   'P 1'
#
loop_
_entity.id
_entity.type
_entity.pdbx_description
1 polymer ?
#
loop_
_entity_poly.entity_id
_entity_poly.type
_entity_poly.pdbx_seq_one_letter_code
_entity_poly.pdbx_strand_id
1 'polypeptide(L)'
;GGGAAAGGGGAGGEAAAELERLVRELSVMLMRLGVARPLEARKFIVFSRQYLGNTEKEVIELWKSVMKHIELSPEQMSEIVELKRMFLAKIEPIMEERKHLNISIQTNLPHDTYHTKSSISYIKAHEAVSKLRDNLRSEQHVVLEFTIAVFRGVFRPAQMAALLVRCYPAVPDALGIASALATELGEPDSPATQLLTMQLGGYSVPGNQPSGGSAAGLLSIHPSLMPIDASVGVGQQLLQQQQQAAQQLLQQQQLQQPPGMQQQQQGMLQQHQQQQQQQQAAAHMHALQQQQQQQQQNYQQQQQQHAYLQQQQQQQQQQQFLQQQQQAAAAGLYGSGGGAGPMPSHHQQQQLLQQQQQQPHMNAAHGGHVLSGGTMADLAGAAAGLGLPPLMEMRARSGSISGSSAATPSSGNLPQ
;
A
#
# COMPACT_ATOMS: atom_id res chain seq x y z
N GLY A 1 -19.82 -59.16 -35.23
CA GLY A 1 -20.36 -58.49 -34.03
C GLY A 1 -19.49 -57.32 -33.69
N GLY A 2 -19.92 -56.11 -34.07
CA GLY A 2 -19.25 -54.85 -33.74
C GLY A 2 -20.12 -54.11 -32.73
N GLY A 3 -19.71 -54.11 -31.47
CA GLY A 3 -20.40 -53.43 -30.39
C GLY A 3 -20.10 -51.93 -30.42
N ALA A 4 -21.13 -51.13 -30.66
CA ALA A 4 -21.10 -49.68 -30.57
C ALA A 4 -20.97 -49.26 -29.10
N ALA A 5 -19.77 -48.83 -28.69
CA ALA A 5 -19.54 -48.13 -27.45
C ALA A 5 -19.48 -46.61 -27.73
N ALA A 6 -20.64 -46.01 -27.94
CA ALA A 6 -20.81 -44.56 -28.08
C ALA A 6 -21.83 -44.12 -27.03
N GLY A 7 -21.42 -43.36 -26.00
CA GLY A 7 -22.41 -42.83 -25.05
C GLY A 7 -21.92 -42.11 -23.79
N GLY A 8 -20.62 -42.11 -23.45
CA GLY A 8 -20.15 -41.58 -22.16
C GLY A 8 -19.66 -40.11 -22.11
N GLY A 9 -19.61 -39.40 -23.24
CA GLY A 9 -18.86 -38.13 -23.35
C GLY A 9 -19.58 -36.83 -22.97
N GLY A 10 -20.89 -36.86 -22.65
CA GLY A 10 -21.71 -35.63 -22.55
C GLY A 10 -21.52 -34.82 -21.26
N ALA A 11 -21.51 -35.48 -20.10
CA ALA A 11 -21.58 -34.79 -18.81
C ALA A 11 -20.29 -34.02 -18.44
N GLY A 12 -19.13 -34.50 -18.88
CA GLY A 12 -17.84 -33.84 -18.59
C GLY A 12 -17.65 -32.55 -19.39
N GLY A 13 -18.18 -32.49 -20.62
CA GLY A 13 -18.04 -31.31 -21.49
C GLY A 13 -18.84 -30.12 -20.99
N GLU A 14 -20.06 -30.33 -20.51
CA GLU A 14 -20.93 -29.27 -19.98
C GLU A 14 -20.34 -28.64 -18.71
N ALA A 15 -19.85 -29.47 -17.78
CA ALA A 15 -19.20 -28.98 -16.56
C ALA A 15 -17.92 -28.17 -16.85
N ALA A 16 -17.11 -28.62 -17.82
CA ALA A 16 -15.91 -27.90 -18.22
C ALA A 16 -16.22 -26.54 -18.88
N ALA A 17 -17.25 -26.49 -19.73
CA ALA A 17 -17.71 -25.26 -20.35
C ALA A 17 -18.25 -24.26 -19.32
N GLU A 18 -19.02 -24.75 -18.34
CA GLU A 18 -19.54 -23.92 -17.24
C GLU A 18 -18.41 -23.38 -16.35
N LEU A 19 -17.42 -24.20 -16.02
CA LEU A 19 -16.24 -23.76 -15.29
C LEU A 19 -15.49 -22.65 -16.04
N GLU A 20 -15.28 -22.82 -17.35
CA GLU A 20 -14.65 -21.79 -18.18
C GLU A 20 -15.45 -20.49 -18.18
N ARG A 21 -16.78 -20.57 -18.30
CA ARG A 21 -17.68 -19.41 -18.23
C ARG A 21 -17.51 -18.67 -16.91
N LEU A 22 -17.59 -19.38 -15.78
CA LEU A 22 -17.48 -18.80 -14.43
C LEU A 22 -16.11 -18.16 -14.19
N VAL A 23 -15.02 -18.84 -14.55
CA VAL A 23 -13.66 -18.29 -14.42
C VAL A 23 -13.48 -17.03 -15.27
N ARG A 24 -14.03 -17.03 -16.49
CA ARG A 24 -13.97 -15.87 -17.38
C ARG A 24 -14.73 -14.69 -16.81
N GLU A 25 -15.95 -14.90 -16.30
CA GLU A 25 -16.78 -13.87 -15.67
C GLU A 25 -16.13 -13.29 -14.41
N LEU A 26 -15.63 -14.15 -13.52
CA LEU A 26 -14.91 -13.74 -12.32
C LEU A 26 -13.66 -12.92 -12.67
N SER A 27 -12.88 -13.38 -13.65
CA SER A 27 -11.68 -12.66 -14.11
C SER A 27 -12.03 -11.26 -14.63
N VAL A 28 -13.13 -11.14 -15.40
CA VAL A 28 -13.61 -9.82 -15.88
C VAL A 28 -14.05 -8.94 -14.71
N MET A 29 -14.74 -9.50 -13.72
CA MET A 29 -15.17 -8.76 -12.53
C MET A 29 -13.97 -8.23 -11.73
N LEU A 30 -12.96 -9.07 -11.48
CA LEU A 30 -11.75 -8.69 -10.76
C LEU A 30 -10.93 -7.61 -11.51
N MET A 31 -10.79 -7.75 -12.83
CA MET A 31 -10.14 -6.71 -13.65
C MET A 31 -10.91 -5.39 -13.62
N ARG A 32 -12.24 -5.44 -13.75
CA ARG A 32 -13.09 -4.23 -13.67
C ARG A 32 -12.97 -3.56 -12.30
N LEU A 33 -12.88 -4.33 -11.22
CA LEU A 33 -12.63 -3.80 -9.88
C LEU A 33 -11.27 -3.08 -9.83
N GLY A 34 -10.22 -3.69 -10.36
CA GLY A 34 -8.88 -3.11 -10.42
C GLY A 34 -8.78 -1.80 -11.23
N VAL A 35 -9.61 -1.65 -12.26
CA VAL A 35 -9.67 -0.43 -13.09
C VAL A 35 -10.59 0.65 -12.49
N ALA A 36 -11.79 0.26 -12.05
CA ALA A 36 -12.80 1.21 -11.57
C ALA A 36 -12.53 1.69 -10.14
N ARG A 37 -11.92 0.85 -9.31
CA ARG A 37 -11.69 1.09 -7.87
C ARG A 37 -10.30 0.59 -7.45
N PRO A 38 -9.22 1.19 -7.99
CA PRO A 38 -7.84 0.72 -7.76
C PRO A 38 -7.42 0.78 -6.30
N LEU A 39 -7.89 1.78 -5.54
CA LEU A 39 -7.58 1.92 -4.12
C LEU A 39 -8.23 0.81 -3.29
N GLU A 40 -9.49 0.50 -3.56
CA GLU A 40 -10.24 -0.56 -2.89
C GLU A 40 -9.66 -1.93 -3.23
N ALA A 41 -9.30 -2.15 -4.50
CA ALA A 41 -8.62 -3.36 -4.94
C ALA A 41 -7.27 -3.53 -4.20
N ARG A 42 -6.47 -2.46 -4.09
CA ARG A 42 -5.20 -2.50 -3.35
C ARG A 42 -5.42 -2.76 -1.85
N LYS A 43 -6.42 -2.15 -1.22
CA LYS A 43 -6.79 -2.42 0.19
C LYS A 43 -7.16 -3.90 0.39
N PHE A 44 -7.96 -4.46 -0.51
CA PHE A 44 -8.34 -5.86 -0.47
C PHE A 44 -7.12 -6.80 -0.60
N ILE A 45 -6.22 -6.52 -1.55
CA ILE A 45 -4.96 -7.26 -1.70
C ILE A 45 -4.14 -7.17 -0.41
N VAL A 46 -3.92 -5.96 0.12
CA VAL A 46 -3.16 -5.75 1.37
C VAL A 46 -3.78 -6.50 2.54
N PHE A 47 -5.11 -6.47 2.69
CA PHE A 47 -5.80 -7.21 3.73
C PHE A 47 -5.61 -8.72 3.58
N SER A 48 -5.66 -9.25 2.35
CA SER A 48 -5.44 -10.69 2.11
C SER A 48 -4.02 -11.16 2.42
N ARG A 49 -3.03 -10.26 2.48
CA ARG A 49 -1.63 -10.62 2.77
C ARG A 49 -1.43 -11.18 4.16
N GLN A 50 -2.33 -10.90 5.10
CA GLN A 50 -2.29 -11.50 6.44
C GLN A 50 -2.33 -13.04 6.41
N TYR A 51 -2.72 -13.63 5.28
CA TYR A 51 -2.79 -15.08 5.07
C TYR A 51 -1.58 -15.68 4.34
N LEU A 52 -0.64 -14.87 3.84
CA LEU A 52 0.51 -15.35 3.05
C LEU A 52 1.69 -15.86 3.91
N GLY A 53 1.65 -15.66 5.23
CA GLY A 53 2.76 -15.93 6.15
C GLY A 53 3.41 -14.64 6.64
N ASN A 54 4.31 -14.75 7.63
CA ASN A 54 5.01 -13.61 8.23
C ASN A 54 6.39 -13.37 7.62
N THR A 55 6.92 -14.36 6.90
CA THR A 55 8.26 -14.32 6.29
C THR A 55 8.20 -14.52 4.77
N GLU A 56 9.12 -13.89 4.05
CA GLU A 56 9.25 -14.08 2.60
C GLU A 56 9.40 -15.56 2.21
N LYS A 57 10.14 -16.32 3.01
CA LYS A 57 10.31 -17.77 2.81
C LYS A 57 8.97 -18.51 2.86
N GLU A 58 8.11 -18.21 3.84
CA GLU A 58 6.77 -18.82 3.92
C GLU A 58 5.91 -18.48 2.72
N VAL A 59 5.97 -17.22 2.26
CA VAL A 59 5.25 -16.77 1.05
C VAL A 59 5.72 -17.54 -0.18
N ILE A 60 7.04 -17.68 -0.36
CA ILE A 60 7.62 -18.43 -1.48
C ILE A 60 7.18 -19.91 -1.42
N GLU A 61 7.25 -20.54 -0.24
CA GLU A 61 6.84 -21.94 -0.09
C GLU A 61 5.33 -22.14 -0.29
N LEU A 62 4.51 -21.17 0.10
CA LEU A 62 3.07 -21.16 -0.22
C LEU A 62 2.85 -21.17 -1.73
N TRP A 63 3.48 -20.25 -2.47
CA TRP A 63 3.31 -20.17 -3.91
C TRP A 63 3.87 -21.41 -4.62
N LYS A 64 5.01 -21.96 -4.19
CA LYS A 64 5.51 -23.27 -4.68
C LYS A 64 4.49 -24.39 -4.47
N SER A 65 3.88 -24.45 -3.30
CA SER A 65 2.85 -25.45 -2.99
C SER A 65 1.63 -25.31 -3.92
N VAL A 66 1.14 -24.09 -4.12
CA VAL A 66 0.03 -23.80 -5.03
C VAL A 66 0.39 -24.17 -6.47
N MET A 67 1.60 -23.84 -6.93
CA MET A 67 2.05 -24.13 -8.29
C MET A 67 2.11 -25.62 -8.61
N LYS A 68 2.48 -26.46 -7.64
CA LYS A 68 2.44 -27.93 -7.79
C LYS A 68 1.02 -28.47 -8.04
N HIS A 69 -0.02 -27.77 -7.60
CA HIS A 69 -1.41 -28.21 -7.75
C HIS A 69 -2.10 -27.72 -9.03
N ILE A 70 -1.59 -26.65 -9.65
CA ILE A 70 -2.16 -26.10 -10.90
C ILE A 70 -1.52 -26.71 -12.15
N GLU A 71 -0.47 -27.53 -11.99
CA GLU A 71 0.16 -28.31 -13.07
C GLU A 71 0.54 -27.43 -14.28
N LEU A 72 1.41 -26.44 -14.06
CA LEU A 72 1.93 -25.62 -15.15
C LEU A 72 2.88 -26.44 -16.04
N SER A 73 2.78 -26.24 -17.36
CA SER A 73 3.76 -26.80 -18.28
C SER A 73 5.10 -26.04 -18.16
N PRO A 74 6.24 -26.67 -18.51
CA PRO A 74 7.54 -25.98 -18.51
C PRO A 74 7.55 -24.71 -19.37
N GLU A 75 6.82 -24.72 -20.49
CA GLU A 75 6.68 -23.56 -21.37
C GLU A 75 5.91 -22.42 -20.68
N GLN A 76 4.81 -22.74 -19.98
CA GLN A 76 4.06 -21.75 -19.20
C GLN A 76 4.92 -21.16 -18.08
N MET A 77 5.72 -21.99 -17.39
CA MET A 77 6.62 -21.52 -16.34
C MET A 77 7.66 -20.53 -16.89
N SER A 78 8.30 -20.87 -18.01
CA SER A 78 9.26 -20.00 -18.69
C SER A 78 8.60 -18.70 -19.17
N GLU A 79 7.39 -18.77 -19.74
CA GLU A 79 6.63 -17.60 -20.18
C GLU A 79 6.30 -16.65 -19.03
N ILE A 80 5.92 -17.16 -17.86
CA ILE A 80 5.63 -16.33 -16.67
C ILE A 80 6.89 -15.62 -16.18
N VAL A 81 8.03 -16.29 -16.16
CA VAL A 81 9.31 -15.67 -15.77
C VAL A 81 9.72 -14.60 -16.77
N GLU A 82 9.50 -14.80 -18.07
CA GLU A 82 9.76 -13.79 -19.09
C GLU A 82 8.81 -12.58 -18.95
N LEU A 83 7.51 -12.81 -18.72
CA LEU A 83 6.55 -11.75 -18.41
C LEU A 83 6.98 -10.92 -17.20
N LYS A 84 7.55 -11.55 -16.17
CA LYS A 84 8.09 -10.88 -14.99
C LYS A 84 9.27 -9.98 -15.34
N ARG A 85 10.23 -10.45 -16.17
CA ARG A 85 11.36 -9.63 -16.61
C ARG A 85 10.88 -8.38 -17.35
N MET A 86 9.93 -8.54 -18.27
CA MET A 86 9.33 -7.41 -18.98
C MET A 86 8.59 -6.44 -18.05
N PHE A 87 7.83 -6.97 -17.07
CA PHE A 87 7.18 -6.15 -16.05
C PHE A 87 8.18 -5.32 -15.25
N LEU A 88 9.26 -5.94 -14.78
CA LEU A 88 10.30 -5.27 -14.00
C LEU A 88 11.00 -4.18 -14.80
N ALA A 89 11.31 -4.44 -16.07
CA ALA A 89 11.89 -3.44 -16.96
C ALA A 89 10.98 -2.22 -17.18
N LYS A 90 9.65 -2.40 -17.18
CA LYS A 90 8.68 -1.30 -17.28
C LYS A 90 8.48 -0.55 -15.96
N ILE A 91 8.49 -1.25 -14.83
CA ILE A 91 8.16 -0.66 -13.52
C ILE A 91 9.34 0.08 -12.88
N GLU A 92 10.58 -0.32 -13.18
CA GLU A 92 11.80 0.30 -12.68
C GLU A 92 11.87 1.82 -12.94
N PRO A 93 11.73 2.33 -14.17
CA PRO A 93 11.78 3.78 -14.42
C PRO A 93 10.63 4.54 -13.72
N ILE A 94 9.46 3.91 -13.55
CA ILE A 94 8.32 4.50 -12.84
C ILE A 94 8.65 4.67 -11.35
N MET A 95 9.32 3.69 -10.74
CA MET A 95 9.77 3.79 -9.35
C MET A 95 10.87 4.83 -9.17
N GLU A 96 11.80 4.94 -10.11
CA GLU A 96 12.86 5.95 -10.03
C GLU A 96 12.31 7.36 -10.16
N GLU A 97 11.41 7.60 -11.13
CA GLU A 97 10.71 8.88 -11.26
C GLU A 97 9.94 9.23 -9.97
N ARG A 98 9.27 8.25 -9.34
CA ARG A 98 8.57 8.46 -8.06
C ARG A 98 9.49 8.97 -6.96
N LYS A 99 10.70 8.42 -6.84
CA LYS A 99 11.69 8.90 -5.85
C LYS A 99 12.04 10.36 -6.11
N HIS A 100 12.32 10.74 -7.36
CA HIS A 100 12.61 12.12 -7.74
C HIS A 100 11.43 13.06 -7.47
N LEU A 101 10.19 12.64 -7.77
CA LEU A 101 8.99 13.42 -7.49
C LEU A 101 8.80 13.64 -5.98
N ASN A 102 9.02 12.62 -5.15
CA ASN A 102 8.94 12.76 -3.69
C ASN A 102 9.98 13.74 -3.16
N ILE A 103 11.23 13.67 -3.64
CA ILE A 103 12.28 14.65 -3.27
C ILE A 103 11.88 16.06 -3.74
N SER A 104 11.35 16.20 -4.95
CA SER A 104 10.87 17.49 -5.47
C SER A 104 9.75 18.08 -4.62
N ILE A 105 8.78 17.27 -4.21
CA ILE A 105 7.70 17.71 -3.32
C ILE A 105 8.28 18.18 -1.98
N GLN A 106 9.12 17.37 -1.34
CA GLN A 106 9.72 17.71 -0.05
C GLN A 106 10.54 18.99 -0.11
N THR A 107 11.40 19.14 -1.12
CA THR A 107 12.28 20.29 -1.28
C THR A 107 11.55 21.59 -1.62
N ASN A 108 10.37 21.52 -2.25
CA ASN A 108 9.58 22.69 -2.63
C ASN A 108 8.44 23.02 -1.64
N LEU A 109 8.20 22.18 -0.64
CA LEU A 109 7.26 22.49 0.44
C LEU A 109 7.82 23.62 1.33
N PRO A 110 7.02 24.64 1.65
CA PRO A 110 7.45 25.70 2.57
C PRO A 110 7.58 25.13 3.98
N HIS A 111 8.77 25.25 4.58
CA HIS A 111 9.05 24.78 5.93
C HIS A 111 8.78 25.87 6.99
N ASP A 112 8.78 27.14 6.60
CA ASP A 112 8.59 28.28 7.50
C ASP A 112 7.26 29.00 7.25
N THR A 113 6.59 29.39 8.32
CA THR A 113 5.28 30.09 8.34
C THR A 113 5.36 31.56 7.90
N TYR A 114 6.54 32.09 7.59
CA TYR A 114 6.73 33.50 7.27
C TYR A 114 7.26 33.72 5.84
N HIS A 115 6.51 34.55 5.11
CA HIS A 115 6.82 35.30 3.88
C HIS A 115 6.24 34.82 2.54
N THR A 116 5.58 35.79 1.91
CA THR A 116 5.08 35.94 0.53
C THR A 116 6.05 35.57 -0.61
N LYS A 117 7.29 35.13 -0.34
CA LYS A 117 8.31 34.78 -1.33
C LYS A 117 8.22 33.34 -1.87
N SER A 118 7.25 32.53 -1.47
CA SER A 118 7.23 31.10 -1.83
C SER A 118 6.07 30.66 -2.75
N SER A 119 5.46 31.59 -3.49
CA SER A 119 4.43 31.21 -4.47
C SER A 119 4.99 30.29 -5.56
N ILE A 120 6.22 30.54 -6.02
CA ILE A 120 6.90 29.72 -7.03
C ILE A 120 7.17 28.30 -6.52
N SER A 121 7.68 28.15 -5.29
CA SER A 121 7.93 26.82 -4.70
C SER A 121 6.62 26.05 -4.51
N TYR A 122 5.56 26.72 -4.08
CA TYR A 122 4.24 26.10 -3.97
C TYR A 122 3.70 25.61 -5.33
N ILE A 123 3.88 26.40 -6.40
CA ILE A 123 3.53 26.00 -7.77
C ILE A 123 4.32 24.73 -8.17
N LYS A 124 5.65 24.72 -7.95
CA LYS A 124 6.49 23.55 -8.25
C LYS A 124 6.09 22.31 -7.46
N ALA A 125 5.76 22.45 -6.18
CA ALA A 125 5.28 21.35 -5.36
C ALA A 125 3.96 20.79 -5.91
N HIS A 126 3.01 21.65 -6.32
CA HIS A 126 1.76 21.24 -6.97
C HIS A 126 1.97 20.54 -8.32
N GLU A 127 2.88 21.03 -9.14
CA GLU A 127 3.27 20.37 -10.39
C GLU A 127 3.84 18.97 -10.12
N ALA A 128 4.71 18.83 -9.12
CA ALA A 128 5.29 17.54 -8.73
C ALA A 128 4.22 16.57 -8.17
N VAL A 129 3.27 17.06 -7.37
CA VAL A 129 2.11 16.27 -6.91
C VAL A 129 1.24 15.81 -8.08
N SER A 130 1.02 16.67 -9.07
CA SER A 130 0.24 16.33 -10.27
C SER A 130 0.93 15.23 -11.07
N LYS A 131 2.24 15.34 -11.30
CA LYS A 131 3.05 14.30 -11.94
C LYS A 131 3.05 12.99 -11.13
N LEU A 132 3.10 13.06 -9.80
CA LEU A 132 3.03 11.88 -8.93
C LEU A 132 1.71 11.12 -9.11
N ARG A 133 0.58 11.83 -9.31
CA ARG A 133 -0.70 11.17 -9.61
C ARG A 133 -0.67 10.43 -10.94
N ASP A 134 -0.04 11.00 -11.96
CA ASP A 134 0.11 10.33 -13.26
C ASP A 134 1.08 9.14 -13.17
N ASN A 135 2.19 9.28 -12.46
CA ASN A 135 3.11 8.18 -12.15
C ASN A 135 2.41 7.00 -11.46
N LEU A 136 1.55 7.26 -10.46
CA LEU A 136 0.76 6.23 -9.77
C LEU A 136 -0.24 5.53 -10.70
N ARG A 137 -0.83 6.26 -11.67
CA ARG A 137 -1.70 5.65 -12.70
C ARG A 137 -0.90 4.75 -13.63
N SER A 138 0.29 5.19 -14.06
CA SER A 138 1.20 4.39 -14.88
C SER A 138 1.64 3.11 -14.16
N GLU A 139 2.01 3.19 -12.88
CA GLU A 139 2.29 2.01 -12.04
C GLU A 139 1.12 1.03 -12.05
N GLN A 140 -0.09 1.51 -11.74
CA GLN A 140 -1.29 0.67 -11.70
C GLN A 140 -1.58 0.02 -13.06
N HIS A 141 -1.38 0.75 -14.15
CA HIS A 141 -1.57 0.24 -15.51
C HIS A 141 -0.61 -0.92 -15.80
N VAL A 142 0.69 -0.76 -15.52
CA VAL A 142 1.71 -1.79 -15.74
C VAL A 142 1.46 -3.02 -14.85
N VAL A 143 1.05 -2.81 -13.59
CA VAL A 143 0.67 -3.91 -12.68
C VAL A 143 -0.53 -4.70 -13.20
N LEU A 144 -1.58 -4.02 -13.68
CA LEU A 144 -2.74 -4.67 -14.26
C LEU A 144 -2.38 -5.40 -15.56
N GLU A 145 -1.59 -4.79 -16.44
CA GLU A 145 -1.12 -5.40 -17.69
C GLU A 145 -0.40 -6.73 -17.41
N PHE A 146 0.56 -6.73 -16.48
CA PHE A 146 1.27 -7.94 -16.06
C PHE A 146 0.34 -9.00 -15.46
N THR A 147 -0.53 -8.58 -14.53
CA THR A 147 -1.49 -9.50 -13.89
C THR A 147 -2.39 -10.17 -14.92
N ILE A 148 -2.89 -9.41 -15.89
CA ILE A 148 -3.74 -9.90 -16.98
C ILE A 148 -2.98 -10.86 -17.88
N ALA A 149 -1.74 -10.53 -18.26
CA ALA A 149 -0.91 -11.38 -19.10
C ALA A 149 -0.69 -12.76 -18.45
N VAL A 150 -0.37 -12.81 -17.15
CA VAL A 150 -0.20 -14.07 -16.42
C VAL A 150 -1.53 -14.83 -16.30
N PHE A 151 -2.54 -14.19 -15.72
CA PHE A 151 -3.78 -14.85 -15.31
C PHE A 151 -4.74 -15.19 -16.44
N ARG A 152 -4.73 -14.42 -17.54
CA ARG A 152 -5.60 -14.66 -18.70
C ARG A 152 -4.83 -15.09 -19.95
N GLY A 153 -3.55 -14.72 -20.05
CA GLY A 153 -2.71 -15.09 -21.20
C GLY A 153 -2.10 -16.48 -21.04
N VAL A 154 -1.52 -16.78 -19.86
CA VAL A 154 -0.80 -18.04 -19.65
C VAL A 154 -1.69 -19.15 -19.09
N PHE A 155 -2.49 -18.85 -18.06
CA PHE A 155 -3.29 -19.87 -17.38
C PHE A 155 -4.50 -20.32 -18.21
N ARG A 156 -4.69 -21.64 -18.26
CA ARG A 156 -5.94 -22.24 -18.75
C ARG A 156 -7.06 -22.01 -17.72
N PRO A 157 -8.34 -21.98 -18.13
CA PRO A 157 -9.45 -21.76 -17.21
C PRO A 157 -9.48 -22.73 -16.01
N ALA A 158 -9.19 -24.02 -16.24
CA ALA A 158 -9.11 -25.02 -15.17
C ALA A 158 -7.96 -24.75 -14.18
N GLN A 159 -6.81 -24.27 -14.67
CA GLN A 159 -5.66 -23.91 -13.83
C GLN A 159 -5.97 -22.68 -12.98
N MET A 160 -6.65 -21.68 -13.55
CA MET A 160 -7.12 -20.51 -12.81
C MET A 160 -8.15 -20.88 -11.73
N ALA A 161 -9.09 -21.77 -12.02
CA ALA A 161 -10.03 -22.27 -11.01
C ALA A 161 -9.30 -22.96 -9.85
N ALA A 162 -8.34 -23.84 -10.18
CA ALA A 162 -7.52 -24.51 -9.18
C ALA A 162 -6.70 -23.50 -8.35
N LEU A 163 -6.10 -22.49 -8.97
CA LEU A 163 -5.39 -21.42 -8.28
C LEU A 163 -6.28 -20.72 -7.24
N LEU A 164 -7.47 -20.28 -7.65
CA LEU A 164 -8.41 -19.56 -6.78
C LEU A 164 -8.84 -20.39 -5.56
N VAL A 165 -9.06 -21.69 -5.76
CA VAL A 165 -9.41 -22.60 -4.65
C VAL A 165 -8.22 -22.84 -3.74
N ARG A 166 -7.03 -23.02 -4.30
CA ARG A 166 -5.81 -23.40 -3.55
C ARG A 166 -5.19 -22.24 -2.79
N CYS A 167 -5.35 -21.00 -3.26
CA CYS A 167 -4.80 -19.83 -2.59
C CYS A 167 -5.72 -19.31 -1.48
N TYR A 168 -6.98 -19.75 -1.38
CA TYR A 168 -7.89 -19.28 -0.34
C TYR A 168 -7.32 -19.57 1.07
N PRO A 169 -7.33 -18.60 2.00
CA PRO A 169 -8.01 -17.29 1.95
C PRO A 169 -7.22 -16.12 1.36
N ALA A 170 -6.01 -16.35 0.85
CA ALA A 170 -5.21 -15.33 0.18
C ALA A 170 -5.71 -15.02 -1.25
N VAL A 171 -5.40 -13.83 -1.74
CA VAL A 171 -5.64 -13.43 -3.13
C VAL A 171 -4.48 -13.90 -4.00
N PRO A 172 -4.70 -14.41 -5.22
CA PRO A 172 -3.62 -14.74 -6.15
C PRO A 172 -2.66 -13.56 -6.36
N ASP A 173 -1.37 -13.77 -6.14
CA ASP A 173 -0.31 -12.79 -6.40
C ASP A 173 0.53 -13.21 -7.61
N ALA A 174 0.30 -12.59 -8.77
CA ALA A 174 1.02 -12.89 -10.01
C ALA A 174 2.54 -12.69 -9.85
N LEU A 175 2.96 -11.65 -9.11
CA LEU A 175 4.38 -11.36 -8.90
C LEU A 175 5.01 -12.37 -7.93
N GLY A 176 4.29 -12.72 -6.86
CA GLY A 176 4.70 -13.78 -5.93
C GLY A 176 4.89 -15.14 -6.60
N ILE A 177 3.94 -15.53 -7.46
CA ILE A 177 4.02 -16.75 -8.28
C ILE A 177 5.24 -16.70 -9.21
N ALA A 178 5.42 -15.61 -9.95
CA ALA A 178 6.53 -15.48 -10.89
C ALA A 178 7.90 -15.49 -10.18
N SER A 179 8.01 -14.93 -8.98
CA SER A 179 9.22 -15.00 -8.15
C SER A 179 9.52 -16.40 -7.63
N ALA A 180 8.50 -17.15 -7.23
CA ALA A 180 8.65 -18.54 -6.84
C ALA A 180 9.14 -19.40 -8.03
N LEU A 181 8.59 -19.20 -9.23
CA LEU A 181 9.04 -19.89 -10.45
C LEU A 181 10.47 -19.54 -10.85
N ALA A 182 10.85 -18.26 -10.81
CA ALA A 182 12.20 -17.83 -11.13
C ALA A 182 13.24 -18.52 -10.22
N THR A 183 12.91 -18.66 -8.93
CA THR A 183 13.74 -19.41 -7.97
C THR A 183 13.82 -20.90 -8.31
N GLU A 184 12.70 -21.50 -8.72
CA GLU A 184 12.63 -22.93 -9.08
C GLU A 184 13.40 -23.26 -10.38
N LEU A 185 13.39 -22.34 -11.35
CA LEU A 185 14.15 -22.48 -12.61
C LEU A 185 15.64 -22.13 -12.48
N GLY A 186 16.11 -21.76 -11.28
CA GLY A 186 17.52 -21.41 -11.06
C GLY A 186 17.91 -20.05 -11.65
N GLU A 187 16.94 -19.17 -11.88
CA GLU A 187 17.12 -17.81 -12.37
C GLU A 187 16.73 -16.80 -11.27
N PRO A 188 17.46 -16.76 -10.13
CA PRO A 188 17.09 -15.86 -9.04
C PRO A 188 17.18 -14.40 -9.48
N ASP A 189 16.29 -13.60 -8.92
CA ASP A 189 16.27 -12.16 -9.15
C ASP A 189 17.59 -11.52 -8.74
N SER A 190 18.03 -10.51 -9.50
CA SER A 190 19.12 -9.63 -9.07
C SER A 190 18.75 -8.95 -7.74
N PRO A 191 19.71 -8.57 -6.88
CA PRO A 191 19.41 -7.87 -5.62
C PRO A 191 18.55 -6.60 -5.81
N ALA A 192 18.77 -5.85 -6.90
CA ALA A 192 17.96 -4.68 -7.24
C ALA A 192 16.51 -5.08 -7.57
N THR A 193 16.33 -6.17 -8.32
CA THR A 193 15.03 -6.74 -8.66
C THR A 193 14.30 -7.29 -7.44
N GLN A 194 15.01 -7.90 -6.49
CA GLN A 194 14.43 -8.37 -5.23
C GLN A 194 13.88 -7.20 -4.42
N LEU A 195 14.67 -6.11 -4.27
CA LEU A 195 14.21 -4.90 -3.59
C LEU A 195 12.95 -4.30 -4.25
N LEU A 196 12.93 -4.25 -5.58
CA LEU A 196 11.79 -3.77 -6.34
C LEU A 196 10.55 -4.67 -6.13
N THR A 197 10.75 -5.98 -6.15
CA THR A 197 9.71 -6.97 -5.88
C THR A 197 9.18 -6.85 -4.44
N MET A 198 10.04 -6.62 -3.46
CA MET A 198 9.63 -6.40 -2.07
C MET A 198 8.82 -5.09 -1.93
N GLN A 199 9.21 -4.03 -2.63
CA GLN A 199 8.49 -2.75 -2.62
C GLN A 199 7.09 -2.89 -3.24
N LEU A 200 6.97 -3.56 -4.39
CA LEU A 200 5.70 -3.77 -5.10
C LEU A 200 4.81 -4.80 -4.39
N GLY A 201 5.43 -5.91 -3.99
CA GLY A 201 4.81 -6.99 -3.23
C GLY A 201 4.53 -6.62 -1.77
N GLY A 202 4.93 -5.42 -1.32
CA GLY A 202 4.79 -4.92 0.05
C GLY A 202 5.16 -5.96 1.12
N TYR A 203 6.15 -6.79 0.82
CA TYR A 203 6.73 -7.76 1.72
C TYR A 203 7.76 -7.05 2.60
N SER A 204 7.29 -6.11 3.44
CA SER A 204 8.16 -5.52 4.45
C SER A 204 8.31 -6.53 5.59
N VAL A 205 9.45 -7.22 5.66
CA VAL A 205 9.79 -8.10 6.79
C VAL A 205 9.95 -7.23 8.05
N PRO A 206 9.09 -7.36 9.06
CA PRO A 206 9.28 -6.67 10.33
C PRO A 206 10.53 -7.27 11.00
N GLY A 207 11.56 -6.45 11.24
CA GLY A 207 12.71 -6.84 12.07
C GLY A 207 14.04 -7.08 11.34
N ASN A 208 14.12 -6.89 10.02
CA ASN A 208 15.40 -7.00 9.29
C ASN A 208 15.81 -5.73 8.54
N GLN A 209 15.34 -4.56 8.97
CA GLN A 209 15.92 -3.31 8.47
C GLN A 209 17.32 -3.14 9.09
N PRO A 210 18.40 -3.12 8.30
CA PRO A 210 19.64 -2.54 8.78
C PRO A 210 19.31 -1.12 9.23
N SER A 211 19.85 -0.70 10.37
CA SER A 211 19.68 0.62 10.98
C SER A 211 20.27 1.78 10.15
N GLY A 212 20.41 1.62 8.84
CA GLY A 212 20.87 2.60 7.89
C GLY A 212 19.91 2.73 6.71
N GLY A 213 19.31 3.91 6.56
CA GLY A 213 18.62 4.33 5.34
C GLY A 213 17.11 4.47 5.49
N SER A 214 16.67 5.63 5.97
CA SER A 214 15.29 6.11 5.83
C SER A 214 14.95 6.35 4.36
N ALA A 215 14.58 5.28 3.64
CA ALA A 215 13.87 5.33 2.38
C ALA A 215 12.61 4.43 2.37
N ALA A 216 12.39 3.66 3.44
CA ALA A 216 11.27 2.73 3.53
C ALA A 216 9.98 3.31 4.17
N GLY A 217 9.99 4.57 4.61
CA GLY A 217 8.84 5.21 5.26
C GLY A 217 7.81 5.88 4.33
N LEU A 218 8.08 5.95 3.02
CA LEU A 218 7.23 6.69 2.05
C LEU A 218 6.53 5.80 1.01
N LEU A 219 6.77 4.49 1.03
CA LEU A 219 6.24 3.57 0.01
C LEU A 219 5.18 2.61 0.56
N SER A 220 5.02 2.53 1.88
CA SER A 220 3.84 1.95 2.52
C SER A 220 2.71 2.97 2.44
N ILE A 221 1.56 2.57 1.90
CA ILE A 221 0.34 3.37 1.76
C ILE A 221 0.12 4.21 3.03
N HIS A 222 0.37 5.52 2.93
CA HIS A 222 0.18 6.43 4.03
C HIS A 222 -1.32 6.65 4.23
N PRO A 223 -1.90 6.38 5.42
CA PRO A 223 -3.14 7.01 5.80
C PRO A 223 -2.81 8.48 6.02
N SER A 224 -3.18 9.33 5.07
CA SER A 224 -3.13 10.77 5.26
C SER A 224 -4.02 11.10 6.46
N LEU A 225 -3.42 11.43 7.63
CA LEU A 225 -3.97 12.19 8.77
C LEU A 225 -3.09 12.17 10.05
N MET A 226 -1.76 12.07 9.96
CA MET A 226 -0.88 12.28 11.13
C MET A 226 0.16 13.38 10.84
N PRO A 227 0.40 14.33 11.77
CA PRO A 227 1.45 15.32 11.60
C PRO A 227 2.82 14.65 11.82
N ILE A 228 3.69 14.73 10.81
CA ILE A 228 5.06 14.23 10.88
C ILE A 228 5.98 15.41 11.17
N ASP A 229 6.67 15.34 12.31
CA ASP A 229 7.80 16.19 12.66
C ASP A 229 9.10 15.44 12.25
N ALA A 230 9.59 15.71 11.04
CA ALA A 230 10.76 15.04 10.45
C ALA A 230 11.98 15.97 10.40
N SER A 231 12.43 16.46 11.55
CA SER A 231 13.62 17.34 11.62
C SER A 231 14.75 16.85 12.54
N VAL A 232 14.56 15.79 13.34
CA VAL A 232 15.53 15.42 14.39
C VAL A 232 16.50 14.28 14.00
N GLY A 233 16.23 13.49 12.96
CA GLY A 233 16.96 12.24 12.71
C GLY A 233 18.32 12.35 11.99
N VAL A 234 18.47 13.26 11.02
CA VAL A 234 19.63 13.23 10.10
C VAL A 234 20.92 13.75 10.74
N GLY A 235 20.81 14.71 11.66
CA GLY A 235 21.98 15.26 12.38
C GLY A 235 22.61 14.26 13.36
N GLN A 236 21.80 13.40 13.99
CA GLN A 236 22.29 12.47 15.01
C GLN A 236 23.12 11.32 14.41
N GLN A 237 22.77 10.89 13.19
CA GLN A 237 23.47 9.80 12.51
C GLN A 237 24.84 10.22 11.95
N LEU A 238 24.94 11.43 11.41
CA LEU A 238 26.23 11.97 10.94
C LEU A 238 27.20 12.19 12.11
N LEU A 239 26.69 12.66 13.25
CA LEU A 239 27.48 12.84 14.46
C LEU A 239 27.99 11.49 15.00
N GLN A 240 27.16 10.44 14.98
CA GLN A 240 27.57 9.11 15.44
C GLN A 240 28.61 8.46 14.52
N GLN A 241 28.49 8.60 13.20
CA GLN A 241 29.49 8.09 12.26
C GLN A 241 30.83 8.82 12.38
N GLN A 242 30.81 10.15 12.55
CA GLN A 242 32.03 10.93 12.78
C GLN A 242 32.73 10.52 14.09
N GLN A 243 31.97 10.19 15.14
CA GLN A 243 32.52 9.78 16.42
C GLN A 243 33.19 8.39 16.36
N GLN A 244 32.66 7.46 15.56
CA GLN A 244 33.28 6.15 15.33
C GLN A 244 34.58 6.26 14.53
N ALA A 245 34.62 7.10 13.49
CA ALA A 245 35.83 7.35 12.71
C ALA A 245 36.95 7.96 13.57
N ALA A 246 36.61 8.90 14.46
CA ALA A 246 37.57 9.48 15.39
C ALA A 246 38.16 8.44 16.37
N GLN A 247 37.36 7.50 16.87
CA GLN A 247 37.86 6.43 17.74
C GLN A 247 38.83 5.47 17.04
N GLN A 248 38.58 5.12 15.78
CA GLN A 248 39.51 4.28 15.02
C GLN A 248 40.86 4.96 14.78
N LEU A 249 40.84 6.26 14.49
CA LEU A 249 42.05 7.03 14.23
C LEU A 249 42.91 7.17 15.49
N LEU A 250 42.27 7.32 16.66
CA LEU A 250 42.94 7.37 17.95
C LEU A 250 43.59 6.02 18.32
N GLN A 251 42.93 4.90 17.98
CA GLN A 251 43.46 3.55 18.23
C GLN A 251 44.69 3.25 17.36
N GLN A 252 44.71 3.72 16.12
CA GLN A 252 45.86 3.57 15.23
C GLN A 252 47.09 4.36 15.71
N GLN A 253 46.88 5.53 16.33
CA GLN A 253 47.97 6.38 16.80
C GLN A 253 48.67 5.84 18.07
N GLN A 254 47.99 4.98 18.85
CA GLN A 254 48.59 4.36 20.05
C GLN A 254 49.64 3.29 19.72
N LEU A 255 49.67 2.75 18.50
CA LEU A 255 50.63 1.71 18.10
C LEU A 255 52.03 2.25 17.76
N GLN A 256 52.22 3.57 17.68
CA GLN A 256 53.50 4.18 17.26
C GLN A 256 54.28 4.88 18.38
N GLN A 257 53.81 4.87 19.64
CA GLN A 257 54.50 5.59 20.72
C GLN A 257 55.48 4.71 21.53
N PRO A 258 56.67 5.24 21.87
CA PRO A 258 57.69 4.52 22.64
C PRO A 258 57.25 4.28 24.11
N PRO A 259 57.70 3.17 24.72
CA PRO A 259 57.13 2.61 25.97
C PRO A 259 57.32 3.45 27.26
N GLY A 260 57.98 4.62 27.20
CA GLY A 260 58.29 5.45 28.38
C GLY A 260 57.23 6.48 28.78
N MET A 261 56.27 6.84 27.91
CA MET A 261 55.25 7.87 28.17
C MET A 261 53.80 7.34 28.20
N GLN A 262 53.62 6.02 28.18
CA GLN A 262 52.31 5.41 27.96
C GLN A 262 51.37 5.52 29.18
N GLN A 263 51.92 5.54 30.40
CA GLN A 263 51.10 5.45 31.62
C GLN A 263 50.38 6.77 31.97
N GLN A 264 50.97 7.93 31.66
CA GLN A 264 50.33 9.23 31.94
C GLN A 264 49.27 9.59 30.87
N GLN A 265 49.49 9.20 29.62
CA GLN A 265 48.53 9.47 28.53
C GLN A 265 47.26 8.61 28.64
N GLN A 266 47.37 7.38 29.15
CA GLN A 266 46.22 6.49 29.32
C GLN A 266 45.21 7.03 30.36
N GLY A 267 45.69 7.70 31.42
CA GLY A 267 44.83 8.33 32.43
C GLY A 267 43.97 9.47 31.88
N MET A 268 44.55 10.37 31.06
CA MET A 268 43.78 11.46 30.42
C MET A 268 42.75 10.94 29.43
N LEU A 269 43.09 9.90 28.67
CA LEU A 269 42.20 9.29 27.68
C LEU A 269 40.97 8.66 28.34
N GLN A 270 41.19 7.98 29.48
CA GLN A 270 40.10 7.38 30.26
C GLN A 270 39.20 8.46 30.89
N GLN A 271 39.77 9.55 31.39
CA GLN A 271 38.99 10.68 31.91
C GLN A 271 38.16 11.37 30.81
N HIS A 272 38.72 11.55 29.61
CA HIS A 272 38.00 12.14 28.48
C HIS A 272 36.85 11.26 27.99
N GLN A 273 37.06 9.93 27.93
CA GLN A 273 36.02 8.98 27.55
C GLN A 273 34.86 8.98 28.56
N GLN A 274 35.17 9.05 29.87
CA GLN A 274 34.14 9.12 30.91
C GLN A 274 33.32 10.42 30.84
N GLN A 275 33.98 11.55 30.56
CA GLN A 275 33.30 12.84 30.40
C GLN A 275 32.40 12.87 29.16
N GLN A 276 32.84 12.28 28.04
CA GLN A 276 32.03 12.16 26.83
C GLN A 276 30.78 11.29 27.06
N GLN A 277 30.93 10.20 27.82
CA GLN A 277 29.81 9.32 28.15
C GLN A 277 28.77 10.01 29.05
N GLN A 278 29.22 10.85 30.01
CA GLN A 278 28.31 11.69 30.80
C GLN A 278 27.55 12.71 29.94
N GLN A 279 28.20 13.35 28.97
CA GLN A 279 27.53 14.28 28.06
C GLN A 279 26.48 13.59 27.18
N GLN A 280 26.77 12.39 26.68
CA GLN A 280 25.80 11.59 25.92
C GLN A 280 24.60 11.18 26.77
N ALA A 281 24.83 10.76 28.02
CA ALA A 281 23.75 10.43 28.95
C ALA A 281 22.86 11.65 29.26
N ALA A 282 23.46 12.83 29.48
CA ALA A 282 22.72 14.07 29.70
C ALA A 282 21.89 14.48 28.46
N ALA A 283 22.46 14.39 27.26
CA ALA A 283 21.76 14.68 26.01
C ALA A 283 20.58 13.73 25.77
N HIS A 284 20.77 12.43 26.06
CA HIS A 284 19.69 11.45 25.96
C HIS A 284 18.55 11.74 26.95
N MET A 285 18.89 12.11 28.19
CA MET A 285 17.89 12.44 29.20
C MET A 285 17.10 13.71 28.83
N HIS A 286 17.77 14.72 28.25
CA HIS A 286 17.12 15.91 27.72
C HIS A 286 16.19 15.60 26.54
N ALA A 287 16.60 14.72 25.62
CA ALA A 287 15.76 14.29 24.49
C ALA A 287 14.51 13.54 24.97
N LEU A 288 14.63 12.67 25.97
CA LEU A 288 13.50 11.95 26.57
C LEU A 288 12.51 12.93 27.24
N GLN A 289 13.03 13.94 27.95
CA GLN A 289 12.21 14.98 28.56
C GLN A 289 11.45 15.80 27.52
N GLN A 290 12.11 16.16 26.42
CA GLN A 290 11.49 16.92 25.32
C GLN A 290 10.40 16.11 24.61
N GLN A 291 10.63 14.81 24.41
CA GLN A 291 9.63 13.89 23.86
C GLN A 291 8.39 13.78 24.78
N GLN A 292 8.60 13.69 26.10
CA GLN A 292 7.50 13.64 27.05
C GLN A 292 6.69 14.95 27.06
N GLN A 293 7.36 16.10 26.89
CA GLN A 293 6.69 17.40 26.80
C GLN A 293 5.85 17.53 25.51
N GLN A 294 6.35 17.03 24.37
CA GLN A 294 5.57 16.97 23.13
C GLN A 294 4.34 16.07 23.26
N GLN A 295 4.45 14.91 23.93
CA GLN A 295 3.28 14.06 24.18
C GLN A 295 2.21 14.77 25.01
N GLN A 296 2.60 15.54 26.04
CA GLN A 296 1.66 16.32 26.84
C GLN A 296 0.97 17.43 26.02
N GLN A 297 1.71 18.10 25.14
CA GLN A 297 1.13 19.12 24.25
C GLN A 297 0.13 18.50 23.26
N ASN A 298 0.47 17.38 22.63
CA ASN A 298 -0.43 16.66 21.74
C ASN A 298 -1.70 16.21 22.47
N TYR A 299 -1.58 15.73 23.71
CA TYR A 299 -2.72 15.32 24.51
C TYR A 299 -3.65 16.51 24.85
N GLN A 300 -3.09 17.67 25.20
CA GLN A 300 -3.89 18.89 25.42
C GLN A 300 -4.59 19.36 24.13
N GLN A 301 -3.90 19.30 22.98
CA GLN A 301 -4.49 19.70 21.70
C GLN A 301 -5.65 18.79 21.32
N GLN A 302 -5.54 17.48 21.58
CA GLN A 302 -6.60 16.52 21.33
C GLN A 302 -7.83 16.77 22.23
N GLN A 303 -7.62 17.13 23.51
CA GLN A 303 -8.73 17.52 24.40
C GLN A 303 -9.45 18.79 23.90
N GLN A 304 -8.72 19.79 23.42
CA GLN A 304 -9.32 21.00 22.87
C GLN A 304 -10.16 20.71 21.62
N GLN A 305 -9.68 19.84 20.72
CA GLN A 305 -10.45 19.40 19.55
C GLN A 305 -11.73 18.67 19.97
N HIS A 306 -11.66 17.81 20.99
CA HIS A 306 -12.82 17.08 21.47
C HIS A 306 -13.87 18.01 22.10
N ALA A 307 -13.43 18.98 22.91
CA ALA A 307 -14.30 19.99 23.50
C ALA A 307 -14.98 20.87 22.44
N TYR A 308 -14.25 21.25 21.39
CA TYR A 308 -14.80 22.01 20.27
C TYR A 308 -15.89 21.22 19.52
N LEU A 309 -15.65 19.94 19.26
CA LEU A 309 -16.63 19.07 18.60
C LEU A 309 -17.90 18.91 19.44
N GLN A 310 -17.76 18.77 20.76
CA GLN A 310 -18.88 18.67 21.69
C GLN A 310 -19.71 19.97 21.74
N GLN A 311 -19.05 21.14 21.71
CA GLN A 311 -19.74 22.43 21.65
C GLN A 311 -20.52 22.59 20.34
N GLN A 312 -19.95 22.15 19.21
CA GLN A 312 -20.65 22.19 17.91
C GLN A 312 -21.89 21.30 17.91
N GLN A 313 -21.83 20.13 18.56
CA GLN A 313 -22.97 19.23 18.69
C GLN A 313 -24.08 19.84 19.56
N GLN A 314 -23.74 20.52 20.67
CA GLN A 314 -24.73 21.24 21.48
C GLN A 314 -25.42 22.37 20.70
N GLN A 315 -24.68 23.13 19.89
CA GLN A 315 -25.28 24.18 19.05
C GLN A 315 -26.26 23.60 18.02
N GLN A 316 -25.94 22.46 17.40
CA GLN A 316 -26.88 21.81 16.48
C GLN A 316 -28.16 21.35 17.19
N GLN A 317 -28.07 20.80 18.40
CA GLN A 317 -29.25 20.41 19.17
C GLN A 317 -30.13 21.61 19.55
N GLN A 318 -29.53 22.75 19.94
CA GLN A 318 -30.30 23.98 20.20
C GLN A 318 -31.01 24.49 18.94
N GLN A 319 -30.34 24.46 17.77
CA GLN A 319 -30.97 24.89 16.52
C GLN A 319 -32.14 23.97 16.13
N GLN A 320 -32.00 22.65 16.29
CA GLN A 320 -33.08 21.70 16.06
C GLN A 320 -34.27 21.94 17.00
N PHE A 321 -34.01 22.23 18.28
CA PHE A 321 -35.05 22.55 19.25
C PHE A 321 -35.81 23.85 18.89
N LEU A 322 -35.10 24.91 18.52
CA LEU A 322 -35.73 26.16 18.06
C LEU A 322 -36.57 25.93 16.78
N GLN A 323 -36.08 25.11 15.85
CA GLN A 323 -36.80 24.80 14.63
C GLN A 323 -38.09 24.01 14.91
N GLN A 324 -38.05 23.05 15.84
CA GLN A 324 -39.23 22.30 16.27
C GLN A 324 -40.27 23.20 16.97
N GLN A 325 -39.82 24.15 17.79
CA GLN A 325 -40.72 25.13 18.43
C GLN A 325 -41.41 26.05 17.40
N GLN A 326 -40.69 26.50 16.38
CA GLN A 326 -41.27 27.30 15.29
C GLN A 326 -42.29 26.50 14.46
N GLN A 327 -42.01 25.22 14.18
CA GLN A 327 -42.95 24.34 13.47
C GLN A 327 -44.23 24.11 14.28
N ALA A 328 -44.12 23.88 15.60
CA ALA A 328 -45.28 23.73 16.48
C ALA A 328 -46.13 25.01 16.55
N ALA A 329 -45.49 26.18 16.62
CA ALA A 329 -46.19 27.48 16.60
C ALA A 329 -46.90 27.73 15.25
N ALA A 330 -46.27 27.38 14.13
CA ALA A 330 -46.87 27.51 12.80
C ALA A 330 -48.08 26.57 12.61
N ALA A 331 -48.02 25.35 13.14
CA ALA A 331 -49.12 24.39 13.08
C ALA A 331 -50.35 24.85 13.92
N GLY A 332 -50.14 25.56 15.03
CA GLY A 332 -51.22 26.07 15.88
C GLY A 332 -52.04 27.20 15.27
N LEU A 333 -51.49 27.96 14.31
CA LEU A 333 -52.16 29.12 13.69
C LEU A 333 -53.13 28.75 12.55
N TYR A 334 -53.04 27.55 11.98
CA TYR A 334 -53.92 27.08 10.89
C TYR A 334 -55.06 26.15 11.36
N GLY A 335 -55.19 25.88 12.66
CA GLY A 335 -56.16 24.95 13.23
C GLY A 335 -57.43 25.57 13.84
N SER A 336 -57.75 26.84 13.57
CA SER A 336 -58.98 27.49 14.07
C SER A 336 -60.17 27.20 13.14
N GLY A 337 -60.61 25.94 13.13
CA GLY A 337 -61.71 25.46 12.30
C GLY A 337 -62.48 24.32 12.95
N GLY A 338 -63.15 24.61 14.08
CA GLY A 338 -64.32 23.86 14.55
C GLY A 338 -64.12 22.38 14.91
N GLY A 339 -63.68 22.11 16.13
CA GLY A 339 -63.77 20.77 16.73
C GLY A 339 -63.07 20.72 18.08
N ALA A 340 -63.84 20.68 19.16
CA ALA A 340 -63.36 20.59 20.53
C ALA A 340 -62.61 19.27 20.76
N GLY A 341 -61.30 19.26 20.49
CA GLY A 341 -60.40 18.17 20.85
C GLY A 341 -59.63 18.50 22.14
N PRO A 342 -59.40 17.51 23.04
CA PRO A 342 -58.78 17.75 24.34
C PRO A 342 -57.35 18.27 24.19
N MET A 343 -57.07 19.39 24.86
CA MET A 343 -55.75 20.04 24.89
C MET A 343 -54.67 19.07 25.42
N PRO A 344 -53.53 18.91 24.72
CA PRO A 344 -52.42 18.12 25.22
C PRO A 344 -51.87 18.77 26.50
N SER A 345 -51.96 18.03 27.59
CA SER A 345 -51.55 18.44 28.93
C SER A 345 -50.07 18.80 29.00
N HIS A 346 -49.78 19.93 29.67
CA HIS A 346 -48.45 20.51 29.97
C HIS A 346 -47.39 19.53 30.52
N HIS A 347 -47.82 18.32 30.94
CA HIS A 347 -46.98 17.27 31.52
C HIS A 347 -46.03 16.61 30.49
N GLN A 348 -46.41 16.51 29.21
CA GLN A 348 -45.56 15.84 28.21
C GLN A 348 -44.34 16.68 27.80
N GLN A 349 -44.45 18.01 27.85
CA GLN A 349 -43.32 18.89 27.55
C GLN A 349 -42.31 18.93 28.70
N GLN A 350 -42.76 18.76 29.95
CA GLN A 350 -41.87 18.72 31.11
C GLN A 350 -41.06 17.40 31.20
N GLN A 351 -41.61 16.30 30.68
CA GLN A 351 -40.93 15.00 30.65
C GLN A 351 -39.76 14.96 29.66
N LEU A 352 -39.87 15.66 28.52
CA LEU A 352 -38.80 15.78 27.53
C LEU A 352 -37.61 16.62 28.04
N LEU A 353 -37.88 17.68 28.80
CA LEU A 353 -36.83 18.48 29.45
C LEU A 353 -36.11 17.71 30.56
N GLN A 354 -36.81 16.84 31.29
CA GLN A 354 -36.21 16.04 32.36
C GLN A 354 -35.37 14.87 31.83
N GLN A 355 -35.71 14.32 30.66
CA GLN A 355 -34.92 13.26 30.01
C GLN A 355 -33.60 13.77 29.41
N GLN A 356 -33.53 15.05 29.02
CA GLN A 356 -32.30 15.66 28.48
C GLN A 356 -31.27 16.01 29.58
N GLN A 357 -31.71 16.20 30.83
CA GLN A 357 -30.81 16.48 31.97
C GLN A 357 -30.19 15.22 32.60
N GLN A 358 -30.64 14.02 32.25
CA GLN A 358 -30.18 12.76 32.86
C GLN A 358 -29.14 11.98 32.05
N GLN A 359 -28.55 12.51 30.98
CA GLN A 359 -27.40 11.83 30.37
C GLN A 359 -26.17 11.97 31.27
N PRO A 360 -25.67 10.89 31.89
CA PRO A 360 -24.51 10.96 32.76
C PRO A 360 -23.25 11.11 31.90
N HIS A 361 -22.33 11.97 32.36
CA HIS A 361 -20.94 11.96 31.94
C HIS A 361 -20.31 10.59 32.28
N MET A 362 -20.46 9.60 31.40
CA MET A 362 -19.70 8.36 31.47
C MET A 362 -18.26 8.64 31.01
N ASN A 363 -17.40 8.78 32.02
CA ASN A 363 -15.95 8.79 31.90
C ASN A 363 -15.44 7.58 31.09
N ALA A 364 -14.41 7.86 30.31
CA ALA A 364 -13.62 6.88 29.58
C ALA A 364 -12.99 5.82 30.51
N ALA A 365 -13.42 4.57 30.39
CA ALA A 365 -12.66 3.41 30.86
C ALA A 365 -13.10 2.14 30.10
N HIS A 366 -12.11 1.41 29.56
CA HIS A 366 -12.19 0.08 28.88
C HIS A 366 -12.88 0.09 27.51
N GLY A 367 -12.43 -0.58 26.44
CA GLY A 367 -11.51 -1.71 26.26
C GLY A 367 -12.22 -2.77 25.39
N GLY A 368 -11.70 -3.05 24.19
CA GLY A 368 -11.89 -4.33 23.48
C GLY A 368 -13.15 -4.58 22.62
N HIS A 369 -12.87 -5.11 21.41
CA HIS A 369 -13.67 -5.98 20.53
C HIS A 369 -14.85 -5.44 19.66
N VAL A 370 -14.64 -5.62 18.35
CA VAL A 370 -15.49 -6.28 17.31
C VAL A 370 -16.88 -5.72 16.99
N LEU A 371 -17.03 -5.20 15.77
CA LEU A 371 -18.26 -5.28 14.95
C LEU A 371 -17.82 -5.41 13.47
N SER A 372 -18.12 -6.50 12.75
CA SER A 372 -19.41 -7.04 12.31
C SER A 372 -20.00 -6.28 11.10
N GLY A 373 -20.31 -7.05 10.06
CA GLY A 373 -20.55 -6.64 8.69
C GLY A 373 -21.79 -5.77 8.46
N GLY A 374 -21.65 -4.81 7.54
CA GLY A 374 -22.75 -4.09 6.91
C GLY A 374 -22.84 -4.49 5.43
N THR A 375 -24.03 -4.92 5.03
CA THR A 375 -24.42 -5.41 3.70
C THR A 375 -24.42 -4.30 2.64
N MET A 376 -23.85 -4.58 1.46
CA MET A 376 -24.00 -3.74 0.26
C MET A 376 -25.18 -4.23 -0.57
N ALA A 377 -26.25 -3.43 -0.61
CA ALA A 377 -27.26 -3.49 -1.64
C ALA A 377 -27.60 -2.04 -2.01
N ASP A 378 -26.96 -1.54 -3.06
CA ASP A 378 -27.40 -0.46 -3.95
C ASP A 378 -26.16 0.18 -4.58
N LEU A 379 -26.03 0.04 -5.90
CA LEU A 379 -25.38 0.98 -6.84
C LEU A 379 -25.19 0.29 -8.20
N ALA A 380 -26.31 -0.02 -8.85
CA ALA A 380 -26.36 -0.29 -10.29
C ALA A 380 -26.85 0.99 -10.98
N GLY A 381 -25.94 1.78 -11.55
CA GLY A 381 -26.38 2.95 -12.33
C GLY A 381 -25.33 4.04 -12.55
N ALA A 382 -24.13 3.71 -13.06
CA ALA A 382 -23.25 4.70 -13.69
C ALA A 382 -22.04 4.01 -14.36
N ALA A 383 -22.21 3.41 -15.54
CA ALA A 383 -21.08 2.97 -16.37
C ALA A 383 -21.47 2.90 -17.85
N ALA A 384 -21.88 4.03 -18.42
CA ALA A 384 -21.91 4.24 -19.86
C ALA A 384 -21.06 5.48 -20.14
N GLY A 385 -19.86 5.32 -20.71
CA GLY A 385 -19.06 6.48 -21.15
C GLY A 385 -17.55 6.33 -21.23
N LEU A 386 -16.94 5.22 -20.80
CA LEU A 386 -15.49 5.03 -20.97
C LEU A 386 -15.21 4.22 -22.23
N GLY A 387 -15.06 4.94 -23.35
CA GLY A 387 -14.56 4.41 -24.61
C GLY A 387 -13.11 3.94 -24.47
N LEU A 388 -12.93 2.73 -23.95
CA LEU A 388 -11.67 2.01 -24.03
C LEU A 388 -11.51 1.51 -25.48
N PRO A 389 -10.34 1.74 -26.13
CA PRO A 389 -10.05 1.12 -27.42
C PRO A 389 -10.02 -0.41 -27.27
N PRO A 390 -10.36 -1.17 -28.31
CA PRO A 390 -10.26 -2.62 -28.28
C PRO A 390 -8.81 -3.03 -28.00
N LEU A 391 -8.62 -3.78 -26.92
CA LEU A 391 -7.36 -4.44 -26.55
C LEU A 391 -6.87 -5.23 -27.76
N MET A 392 -5.81 -4.73 -28.42
CA MET A 392 -5.12 -5.45 -29.48
C MET A 392 -4.60 -6.77 -28.90
N GLU A 393 -5.14 -7.85 -29.44
CA GLU A 393 -4.76 -9.23 -29.18
C GLU A 393 -3.31 -9.44 -29.67
N MET A 394 -2.32 -9.18 -28.81
CA MET A 394 -0.93 -9.59 -29.05
C MET A 394 -0.83 -11.11 -28.86
N ARG A 395 -1.27 -11.84 -29.88
CA ARG A 395 -1.01 -13.27 -30.01
C ARG A 395 0.38 -13.43 -30.62
N ALA A 396 1.38 -13.67 -29.78
CA ALA A 396 2.69 -14.13 -30.22
C ALA A 396 2.54 -15.51 -30.89
N ARG A 397 2.50 -15.53 -32.23
CA ARG A 397 2.69 -16.76 -33.01
C ARG A 397 4.18 -17.11 -32.96
N SER A 398 4.55 -18.03 -32.08
CA SER A 398 5.82 -18.76 -32.18
C SER A 398 5.73 -19.66 -33.41
N GLY A 399 6.25 -19.18 -34.54
CA GLY A 399 6.42 -19.92 -35.77
C GLY A 399 7.82 -20.55 -35.79
N SER A 400 7.86 -21.88 -35.67
CA SER A 400 9.03 -22.71 -35.95
C SER A 400 9.57 -22.42 -37.36
N ILE A 401 10.78 -21.86 -37.45
CA ILE A 401 11.54 -21.78 -38.69
C ILE A 401 12.56 -22.94 -38.65
N SER A 402 12.13 -24.10 -39.15
CA SER A 402 13.04 -25.14 -39.64
C SER A 402 13.56 -24.73 -41.01
N GLY A 403 14.85 -24.97 -41.23
CA GLY A 403 15.65 -24.35 -42.28
C GLY A 403 15.47 -24.90 -43.69
N SER A 404 16.23 -24.31 -44.59
CA SER A 404 16.82 -24.97 -45.76
C SER A 404 17.88 -24.05 -46.37
N SER A 405 19.13 -24.44 -46.14
CA SER A 405 20.27 -23.98 -46.93
C SER A 405 20.12 -24.51 -48.35
N ALA A 406 20.13 -23.62 -49.35
CA ALA A 406 20.35 -23.97 -50.75
C ALA A 406 21.47 -23.09 -51.30
N ALA A 407 22.48 -23.76 -51.84
CA ALA A 407 23.69 -23.20 -52.42
C ALA A 407 23.49 -22.80 -53.90
N THR A 408 24.53 -22.14 -54.42
CA THR A 408 24.95 -21.92 -55.84
C THR A 408 24.50 -20.62 -56.53
N PRO A 409 25.18 -20.16 -57.61
CA PRO A 409 26.63 -20.01 -57.77
C PRO A 409 27.06 -18.67 -58.41
N SER A 410 28.38 -18.48 -58.47
CA SER A 410 29.17 -17.63 -59.37
C SER A 410 28.52 -17.22 -60.71
N SER A 411 28.69 -15.94 -61.10
CA SER A 411 29.38 -15.47 -62.34
C SER A 411 28.87 -14.09 -62.80
N GLY A 412 29.75 -13.20 -63.24
CA GLY A 412 29.41 -12.24 -64.31
C GLY A 412 29.77 -10.76 -64.11
N ASN A 413 31.00 -10.40 -64.51
CA ASN A 413 31.41 -9.25 -65.34
C ASN A 413 30.78 -7.84 -65.23
N LEU A 414 31.69 -6.86 -65.06
CA LEU A 414 31.74 -5.48 -65.61
C LEU A 414 31.23 -5.38 -67.08
N PRO A 415 30.85 -4.20 -67.65
CA PRO A 415 31.43 -2.85 -67.47
C PRO A 415 30.34 -1.74 -67.33
N GLN A 416 30.60 -0.44 -67.20
CA GLN A 416 31.66 0.50 -67.62
C GLN A 416 31.86 1.57 -66.54
#